data_AF-A0A6P2DWF2-F1
#
_entry.id   AF-A0A6P2DWF2-F1
#
_cell.length_a   1.000
_cell.length_b   1.000
_cell.length_c   1.000
_cell.angle_alpha   90.00
_cell.angle_beta   90.00
_cell.angle_gamma   90.00
#
_symmetry.space_group_name_H-M   'P 1'
#
loop_
_entity.id
_entity.type
_entity.pdbx_description
1 polymer ?
#
loop_
_entity_poly.entity_id
_entity_poly.type
_entity_poly.pdbx_seq_one_letter_code
_entity_poly.pdbx_strand_id
1 'polypeptide(L)'
;MDKVTGEEHESYTMLTLNADAHPLMGRMHRPAVDPKTKLVLPLQLQDKRSVIPIEAADFDQWLEGAVEHAQLLLKLAPVEIFKAAPAPPDPPRAPTPKPERAQPKVPPADASLSEKRT
;
A
#
# COMPACT_ATOMS: atom_id res chain seq x y z
N MET A 1 17.73 -2.75 4.33
CA MET A 1 19.14 -3.05 4.06
C MET A 1 19.22 -3.99 2.89
N ASP A 2 19.83 -3.55 1.79
CA ASP A 2 20.10 -4.42 0.66
C ASP A 2 21.11 -5.51 1.07
N LYS A 3 20.76 -6.78 0.86
CA LYS A 3 21.53 -7.91 1.39
C LYS A 3 22.84 -8.17 0.61
N VAL A 4 23.01 -7.56 -0.55
CA VAL A 4 24.16 -7.79 -1.44
C VAL A 4 25.17 -6.64 -1.32
N THR A 5 24.68 -5.41 -1.27
CA THR A 5 25.47 -4.18 -1.24
C THR A 5 25.66 -3.62 0.17
N GLY A 6 24.82 -4.02 1.13
CA GLY A 6 24.83 -3.45 2.48
C GLY A 6 24.23 -2.04 2.56
N GLU A 7 23.63 -1.54 1.48
CA GLU A 7 23.02 -0.21 1.46
C GLU A 7 21.82 -0.12 2.42
N GLU A 8 21.81 0.90 3.26
CA GLU A 8 20.68 1.23 4.12
C GLU A 8 19.68 2.08 3.34
N HIS A 9 18.40 1.68 3.38
CA HIS A 9 17.32 2.43 2.76
C HIS A 9 16.32 2.83 3.83
N GLU A 10 16.03 4.12 3.88
CA GLU A 10 14.93 4.64 4.69
C GLU A 10 13.61 4.16 4.12
N SER A 11 12.71 3.72 5.00
CA SER A 11 11.38 3.25 4.63
C SER A 11 10.39 3.74 5.67
N TYR A 12 9.29 4.29 5.20
CA TYR A 12 8.22 4.82 6.03
C TYR A 12 6.91 4.11 5.69
N THR A 13 5.99 4.11 6.65
CA THR A 13 4.66 3.54 6.49
C THR A 13 3.64 4.42 7.18
N MET A 14 2.42 4.43 6.66
CA MET A 14 1.29 5.10 7.30
C MET A 14 0.63 4.12 8.27
N LEU A 15 0.43 4.55 9.51
CA LEU A 15 -0.38 3.81 10.45
C LEU A 15 -1.85 3.85 10.03
N THR A 16 -2.55 2.73 10.24
CA THR A 16 -3.96 2.58 9.90
C THR A 16 -4.76 1.95 11.04
N LEU A 17 -6.04 2.27 11.10
CA LEU A 17 -7.01 1.66 12.00
C LEU A 17 -8.18 1.06 11.22
N ASN A 18 -8.90 0.12 11.85
CA ASN A 18 -10.18 -0.34 11.31
C ASN A 18 -11.14 0.85 11.23
N ALA A 19 -11.89 0.91 10.14
CA ALA A 19 -12.80 2.01 9.80
C ALA A 19 -14.16 1.49 9.29
N ASP A 20 -14.52 0.25 9.62
CA ASP A 20 -15.79 -0.36 9.19
C ASP A 20 -17.00 0.45 9.68
N ALA A 21 -16.91 0.98 10.90
CA ALA A 21 -17.93 1.82 11.52
C ALA A 21 -17.83 3.30 11.15
N HIS A 22 -16.82 3.73 10.39
CA HIS A 22 -16.65 5.14 10.06
C HIS A 22 -17.67 5.57 8.99
N PRO A 23 -18.46 6.64 9.20
CA PRO A 23 -19.58 7.00 8.32
C PRO A 23 -19.18 7.21 6.84
N LEU A 24 -17.96 7.70 6.60
CA LEU A 24 -17.42 7.91 5.26
C LEU A 24 -16.52 6.77 4.79
N MET A 25 -15.60 6.31 5.63
CA MET A 25 -14.54 5.37 5.21
C MET A 25 -15.08 3.95 5.06
N GLY A 26 -16.14 3.59 5.80
CA GLY A 26 -16.88 2.34 5.63
C GLY A 26 -17.46 2.16 4.21
N ARG A 27 -17.67 3.26 3.49
CA ARG A 27 -18.21 3.28 2.11
C ARG A 27 -17.12 3.24 1.02
N MET A 28 -15.86 3.41 1.40
CA MET A 28 -14.73 3.48 0.47
C MET A 28 -14.15 2.08 0.19
N HIS A 29 -13.34 1.96 -0.86
CA HIS A 29 -12.74 0.70 -1.35
C HIS A 29 -13.76 -0.35 -1.81
N ARG A 30 -13.28 -1.35 -2.57
CA ARG A 30 -14.11 -2.47 -3.01
C ARG A 30 -14.71 -3.21 -1.80
N PRO A 31 -16.02 -3.56 -1.81
CA PRO A 31 -16.58 -4.42 -0.78
C PRO A 31 -15.89 -5.77 -0.72
N ALA A 32 -15.59 -6.23 0.49
CA ALA A 32 -15.11 -7.59 0.72
C ALA A 32 -16.23 -8.59 0.45
N VAL A 33 -15.87 -9.71 -0.18
CA VAL A 33 -16.80 -10.81 -0.52
C VAL A 33 -16.30 -12.10 0.10
N ASP A 34 -17.23 -12.96 0.50
CA ASP A 34 -16.93 -14.31 0.96
C ASP A 34 -16.26 -15.10 -0.19
N PRO A 35 -15.06 -15.68 0.02
CA PRO A 35 -14.35 -16.40 -1.03
C PRO A 35 -15.12 -17.61 -1.59
N LYS A 36 -15.97 -18.26 -0.78
CA LYS A 36 -16.74 -19.45 -1.12
C LYS A 36 -18.07 -19.10 -1.75
N THR A 37 -18.84 -18.19 -1.14
CA THR A 37 -20.21 -17.89 -1.59
C THR A 37 -20.27 -16.73 -2.59
N LYS A 38 -19.20 -15.93 -2.70
CA LYS A 38 -19.12 -14.70 -3.51
C LYS A 38 -20.11 -13.60 -3.10
N LEU A 39 -20.80 -13.76 -1.98
CA LEU A 39 -21.69 -12.74 -1.42
C LEU A 39 -20.86 -11.68 -0.68
N VAL A 40 -21.36 -10.45 -0.65
CA VAL A 40 -20.73 -9.35 0.10
C VAL A 40 -20.78 -9.65 1.60
N LEU A 41 -19.67 -9.46 2.30
CA LEU A 41 -19.58 -9.67 3.75
C LEU A 41 -20.39 -8.61 4.52
N PRO A 42 -20.86 -8.91 5.75
CA PRO A 42 -21.44 -7.91 6.64
C PRO A 42 -20.51 -6.70 6.85
N LEU A 43 -21.08 -5.53 7.17
CA LEU A 43 -20.32 -4.28 7.32
C LEU A 43 -19.17 -4.38 8.33
N GLN A 44 -19.36 -5.16 9.40
CA GLN A 44 -18.39 -5.37 10.48
C GLN A 44 -17.22 -6.28 10.09
N LEU A 45 -17.27 -6.88 8.89
CA LEU A 45 -16.27 -7.81 8.35
C LEU A 45 -15.71 -7.30 7.01
N GLN A 46 -15.80 -5.99 6.76
CA GLN A 46 -15.32 -5.38 5.53
C GLN A 46 -13.82 -5.07 5.58
N ASP A 47 -13.22 -5.02 6.78
CA ASP A 47 -11.83 -4.65 7.05
C ASP A 47 -11.41 -3.36 6.30
N LYS A 48 -12.30 -2.36 6.35
CA LYS A 48 -11.96 -1.02 5.86
C LYS A 48 -10.87 -0.46 6.75
N ARG A 49 -9.85 0.12 6.13
CA ARG A 49 -8.73 0.75 6.82
C ARG A 49 -8.71 2.23 6.49
N SER A 50 -8.58 3.06 7.51
CA SER A 50 -8.30 4.49 7.36
C SER A 50 -6.91 4.78 7.90
N VAL A 51 -6.24 5.73 7.27
CA VAL A 51 -5.06 6.38 7.84
C VAL A 51 -5.46 7.20 9.08
N ILE A 52 -4.48 7.56 9.90
CA ILE A 52 -4.65 8.36 11.11
C ILE A 52 -4.15 9.79 10.83
N PRO A 53 -5.04 10.76 10.61
CA PRO A 53 -4.65 12.16 10.50
C PRO A 53 -4.22 12.69 11.88
N ILE A 54 -3.13 13.44 11.92
CA ILE A 54 -2.67 14.16 13.11
C ILE A 54 -2.95 15.64 12.89
N GLU A 55 -3.59 16.29 13.86
CA GLU A 55 -3.83 17.74 13.82
C GLU A 55 -2.53 18.49 13.98
N ALA A 56 -2.40 19.66 13.34
CA ALA A 56 -1.16 20.43 13.38
C ALA A 56 -0.73 20.82 14.80
N ALA A 57 -1.68 21.03 15.71
CA ALA A 57 -1.43 21.33 17.11
C ALA A 57 -0.81 20.15 17.89
N ASP A 58 -0.92 18.92 17.38
CA ASP A 58 -0.45 17.70 18.03
C ASP A 58 0.87 17.18 17.42
N PHE A 59 1.52 17.93 16.52
CA PHE A 59 2.76 17.50 15.85
C PHE A 59 3.91 17.28 16.82
N ASP A 60 4.12 18.17 17.79
CA ASP A 60 5.20 18.02 18.77
C ASP A 60 4.96 16.77 19.64
N GLN A 61 3.71 16.52 20.05
CA GLN A 61 3.33 15.32 20.78
C GLN A 61 3.57 14.04 19.96
N TRP A 62 3.41 14.10 18.64
CA TRP A 62 3.62 12.97 17.73
C TRP A 62 5.09 12.71 17.39
N LEU A 63 5.85 13.77 17.08
CA LEU A 63 7.23 13.67 16.58
C LEU A 63 8.27 13.62 17.69
N GLU A 64 8.03 14.31 18.81
CA GLU A 64 9.02 14.50 19.88
C GLU A 64 8.56 13.92 21.22
N GLY A 65 7.26 13.61 21.36
CA GLY A 65 6.66 13.08 22.58
C GLY A 65 7.04 11.63 22.88
N ALA A 66 6.70 11.20 24.10
CA ALA A 66 6.78 9.79 24.48
C ALA A 66 5.78 8.95 23.67
N VAL A 67 6.11 7.68 23.42
CA VAL A 67 5.28 6.77 22.62
C VAL A 67 3.87 6.65 23.21
N GLU A 68 3.75 6.63 24.53
CA GLU A 68 2.47 6.57 25.25
C GLU A 68 1.59 7.78 24.94
N HIS A 69 2.18 8.97 24.76
CA HIS A 69 1.45 10.18 24.37
C HIS A 69 1.05 10.15 22.90
N ALA A 70 1.93 9.68 22.01
CA ALA A 70 1.60 9.53 20.58
C ALA A 70 0.47 8.50 20.36
N GLN A 71 0.41 7.45 21.18
CA GLN A 71 -0.68 6.45 21.14
C GLN A 71 -2.07 7.05 21.39
N LEU A 72 -2.16 8.13 22.19
CA LEU A 72 -3.43 8.84 22.44
C LEU A 72 -3.98 9.54 21.18
N LEU A 73 -3.11 9.78 20.18
CA LEU A 73 -3.48 10.39 18.91
C LEU A 73 -3.98 9.37 17.87
N LEU A 74 -3.89 8.06 18.16
CA LEU A 74 -4.31 6.98 17.25
C LEU A 74 -5.83 6.85 17.22
N LYS A 75 -6.50 7.79 16.55
CA LYS A 75 -7.95 7.87 16.42
C LYS A 75 -8.37 8.14 14.98
N LEU A 76 -9.59 7.72 14.63
CA LEU A 76 -10.20 8.12 13.37
C LEU A 76 -10.61 9.60 13.46
N ALA A 77 -10.35 10.35 12.39
CA ALA A 77 -10.88 11.68 12.23
C ALA A 77 -12.42 11.66 12.17
N PRO A 78 -13.13 12.64 12.77
CA PRO A 78 -14.57 12.79 12.61
C PRO A 78 -14.96 12.94 11.13
N VAL A 79 -16.18 12.53 10.73
CA VAL A 79 -16.58 12.64 9.31
C VAL A 79 -16.73 14.10 8.86
N GLU A 80 -17.06 14.98 9.80
CA GLU A 80 -17.40 16.38 9.58
C GLU A 80 -16.22 17.21 9.07
N ILE A 81 -14.98 16.77 9.32
CA ILE A 81 -13.78 17.47 8.83
C ILE A 81 -13.45 17.12 7.38
N PHE A 82 -14.06 16.06 6.82
CA PHE A 82 -13.81 15.66 5.45
C PHE A 82 -14.70 16.42 4.47
N LYS A 83 -14.07 17.06 3.48
CA LYS A 83 -14.75 17.52 2.26
C LYS A 83 -14.59 16.47 1.15
N ALA A 84 -15.42 15.43 1.19
CA ALA A 84 -15.36 14.34 0.22
C ALA A 84 -16.36 14.53 -0.95
N ALA A 85 -15.88 14.34 -2.18
CA ALA A 85 -16.69 14.31 -3.41
C ALA A 85 -16.05 13.35 -4.43
N PRO A 86 -16.81 12.84 -5.41
CA PRO A 86 -16.24 12.08 -6.52
C PRO A 86 -15.15 12.89 -7.22
N ALA A 87 -14.05 12.24 -7.57
CA ALA A 87 -13.03 12.84 -8.42
C ALA A 87 -13.62 13.15 -9.80
N PRO A 88 -13.17 14.22 -10.48
CA PRO A 88 -13.46 14.39 -11.90
C PRO A 88 -12.97 13.17 -12.69
N PRO A 89 -13.60 12.84 -13.83
CA PRO A 89 -13.14 11.74 -14.66
C PRO A 89 -11.69 11.96 -15.09
N ASP A 90 -10.91 10.89 -15.08
CA ASP A 90 -9.53 10.94 -15.55
C ASP A 90 -9.48 11.40 -17.02
N PRO A 91 -8.46 12.18 -17.42
CA PRO A 91 -8.25 12.48 -18.84
C PRO A 91 -8.06 11.17 -19.63
N PRO A 92 -8.38 11.15 -20.94
CA PRO A 92 -8.18 9.97 -21.77
C PRO A 92 -6.76 9.45 -21.63
N ARG A 93 -6.60 8.20 -21.20
CA ARG A 93 -5.28 7.58 -21.06
C ARG A 93 -4.58 7.60 -22.42
N ALA A 94 -3.40 8.21 -22.50
CA ALA A 94 -2.59 8.14 -23.70
C ALA A 94 -2.34 6.65 -24.05
N PRO A 95 -2.35 6.27 -25.35
CA PRO A 95 -2.10 4.90 -25.75
C PRO A 95 -0.73 4.48 -25.21
N THR A 96 -0.69 3.43 -24.39
CA THR A 96 0.58 2.87 -23.92
C THR A 96 1.38 2.39 -25.13
N PRO A 97 2.65 2.81 -25.28
CA PRO A 97 3.49 2.29 -26.35
C PRO A 97 3.60 0.77 -26.19
N LYS A 98 3.37 0.03 -27.28
CA LYS A 98 3.49 -1.42 -27.29
C LYS A 98 4.95 -1.76 -26.98
N PRO A 99 5.25 -2.54 -25.93
CA PRO A 99 6.63 -2.93 -25.66
C PRO A 99 7.19 -3.67 -26.87
N GLU A 100 8.41 -3.33 -27.26
CA GLU A 100 9.13 -4.06 -28.30
C GLU A 100 9.24 -5.53 -27.88
N ARG A 101 9.04 -6.43 -28.85
CA ARG A 101 9.05 -7.87 -28.60
C ARG A 101 10.41 -8.25 -28.02
N ALA A 102 10.42 -8.79 -26.79
CA ALA A 102 11.64 -9.28 -26.17
C ALA A 102 12.36 -10.24 -27.14
N GLN A 103 13.63 -9.95 -27.42
CA GLN A 103 14.45 -10.84 -28.23
C GLN A 103 14.67 -12.16 -27.47
N PRO A 104 14.68 -13.32 -28.16
CA PRO A 104 14.96 -14.59 -27.53
C PRO A 104 16.31 -14.56 -26.81
N LYS A 105 16.34 -15.02 -25.56
CA LYS A 105 17.59 -15.15 -24.81
C LYS A 105 18.48 -16.20 -25.49
N VAL A 106 19.62 -15.79 -26.01
CA VAL A 106 20.61 -16.72 -26.60
C VAL A 106 21.15 -17.62 -25.48
N PRO A 107 21.13 -18.95 -25.63
CA PRO A 107 21.74 -19.85 -24.65
C PRO A 107 23.25 -19.59 -24.54
N PRO A 108 23.84 -19.71 -23.34
CA PRO A 108 25.29 -19.64 -23.21
C PRO A 108 25.94 -20.77 -24.04
N ALA A 109 27.01 -20.44 -24.76
CA ALA A 109 27.74 -21.41 -25.56
C ALA A 109 28.32 -22.51 -24.67
N ASP A 110 28.14 -23.76 -25.08
CA ASP A 110 28.70 -24.93 -24.40
C ASP A 110 30.22 -24.75 -24.25
N ALA A 111 30.69 -24.73 -23.00
CA ALA A 111 32.10 -24.82 -22.69
C ALA A 111 32.58 -26.22 -23.11
N SER A 112 33.29 -26.26 -24.24
CA SER A 112 33.96 -27.44 -24.75
C SER A 112 34.81 -28.11 -23.66
N LEU A 113 34.43 -29.33 -23.30
CA LEU A 113 35.27 -30.26 -22.56
C LEU A 113 36.40 -30.70 -23.51
N SER A 114 37.63 -30.24 -23.26
CA SER A 114 38.83 -30.83 -23.83
C SER A 114 39.72 -31.39 -22.72
N GLU A 115 39.88 -32.71 -22.84
CA GLU A 115 40.75 -33.67 -22.18
C GLU A 115 42.02 -33.16 -21.47
N LYS A 116 42.31 -33.73 -20.29
CA LYS A 116 43.64 -34.29 -20.00
C LYS A 116 43.52 -35.64 -19.29
N ARG A 117 43.80 -36.70 -20.04
CA ARG A 117 44.14 -38.05 -19.56
C ARG A 117 45.52 -37.98 -18.89
N THR A 118 45.67 -38.64 -17.75
CA THR A 118 46.96 -39.16 -17.24
C THR A 118 46.72 -40.62 -16.88
#